data_AF-A0A3D2I6I4-F1
#
_entry.id   AF-A0A3D2I6I4-F1
#
_cell.length_a   1.000
_cell.length_b   1.000
_cell.length_c   1.000
_cell.angle_alpha   90.00
_cell.angle_beta   90.00
_cell.angle_gamma   90.00
#
_symmetry.space_group_name_H-M   'P 1'
#
loop_
_entity.id
_entity.type
_entity.pdbx_description
1 polymer ?
#
loop_
_entity_poly.entity_id
_entity_poly.type
_entity_poly.pdbx_seq_one_letter_code
_entity_poly.pdbx_strand_id
1 'polypeptide(L)'
;PQQFKQLLMTSGFDRYFQIAPCFRDEDARGDRSPGEFYQLDMEMAFATQDDIFAVLEDVLPPIFAKFGTYNVASTAPFRRIPYNTAMETYGSDKPDLRIDLTCKNVSALFESSEFEALRGQTVKMVDITDCALTRKQIEKLLTDCEVQSGSKAYWFKVDENGEIAGGIGKFVSGVKDELAKVLTLKPNTLVVVAAGEYATKSVGVLIKTFGAACENHFDKERYEFCWIVDFPMYEIGDESGELEFCHNPFSMPNGGMEVLLKAERGEIDPLDIYANQYDLVCNGVELSSGAVRNHDPEIMIKAFELVRLGEEDVKKKFPAMY
;
A
#
# COMPACT_ATOMS: atom_id res chain seq x y z
N PRO A 1 21.67 -8.14 2.46
CA PRO A 1 23.04 -7.68 2.77
C PRO A 1 23.22 -6.14 2.64
N GLN A 2 22.41 -5.36 3.37
CA GLN A 2 22.25 -3.91 3.15
C GLN A 2 23.50 -3.06 3.41
N GLN A 3 24.27 -3.33 4.46
CA GLN A 3 25.48 -2.55 4.76
C GLN A 3 26.59 -2.86 3.75
N PHE A 4 26.80 -4.15 3.45
CA PHE A 4 27.87 -4.59 2.54
C PHE A 4 27.69 -4.09 1.11
N LYS A 5 26.47 -4.11 0.56
CA LYS A 5 26.23 -3.61 -0.80
C LYS A 5 26.50 -2.10 -0.95
N GLN A 6 26.20 -1.32 0.09
CA GLN A 6 26.54 0.11 0.11
C GLN A 6 28.05 0.33 0.22
N LEU A 7 28.75 -0.46 1.06
CA LEU A 7 30.23 -0.44 1.11
C LEU A 7 30.86 -0.86 -0.23
N LEU A 8 30.22 -1.76 -0.99
CA LEU A 8 30.66 -2.06 -2.35
C LEU A 8 30.55 -0.83 -3.25
N MET A 9 29.46 -0.06 -3.17
CA MET A 9 29.34 1.18 -3.93
C MET A 9 30.43 2.20 -3.54
N THR A 10 30.71 2.37 -2.24
CA THR A 10 31.78 3.28 -1.79
C THR A 10 33.19 2.80 -2.14
N SER A 11 33.40 1.49 -2.26
CA SER A 11 34.67 0.93 -2.73
C SER A 11 34.89 1.02 -4.25
N GLY A 12 33.94 1.60 -4.99
CA GLY A 12 34.06 1.88 -6.42
C GLY A 12 33.40 0.85 -7.35
N PHE A 13 32.63 -0.11 -6.82
CA PHE A 13 31.77 -0.93 -7.68
C PHE A 13 30.57 -0.11 -8.17
N ASP A 14 30.29 -0.15 -9.47
CA ASP A 14 29.19 0.61 -10.08
C ASP A 14 27.83 -0.10 -9.95
N ARG A 15 27.80 -1.43 -10.12
CA ARG A 15 26.57 -2.24 -10.06
C ARG A 15 26.87 -3.56 -9.37
N TYR A 16 26.01 -3.92 -8.44
CA TYR A 16 26.09 -5.15 -7.67
C TYR A 16 24.75 -5.88 -7.73
N PHE A 17 24.79 -7.21 -7.80
CA PHE A 17 23.66 -8.04 -7.45
C PHE A 17 24.14 -9.35 -6.81
N GLN A 18 23.29 -9.97 -6.00
CA GLN A 18 23.53 -11.27 -5.39
C GLN A 18 22.21 -11.98 -5.11
N ILE A 19 22.16 -13.29 -5.37
CA ILE A 19 21.14 -14.16 -4.76
C ILE A 19 21.68 -14.56 -3.39
N ALA A 20 21.21 -13.90 -2.34
CA ALA A 20 21.78 -13.98 -1.00
C ALA A 20 20.79 -14.63 -0.01
N PRO A 21 21.26 -15.55 0.86
CA PRO A 21 20.47 -15.98 2.00
C PRO A 21 20.34 -14.83 2.99
N CYS A 22 19.14 -14.63 3.51
CA CYS A 22 18.78 -13.63 4.48
C CYS A 22 18.12 -14.31 5.67
N PHE A 23 18.43 -13.82 6.87
CA PHE A 23 17.99 -14.41 8.13
C PHE A 23 17.18 -13.39 8.91
N ARG A 24 15.94 -13.76 9.27
CA ARG A 24 15.06 -12.97 10.16
C ARG A 24 14.40 -13.90 11.16
N ASP A 25 14.56 -13.56 12.44
CA ASP A 25 13.89 -14.26 13.55
C ASP A 25 12.52 -13.61 13.78
N GLU A 26 11.60 -13.86 12.84
CA GLU A 26 10.22 -13.35 12.82
C GLU A 26 9.23 -14.52 12.73
N ASP A 27 8.01 -14.30 13.23
CA ASP A 27 6.92 -15.25 13.10
C ASP A 27 6.59 -15.54 11.63
N ALA A 28 6.40 -16.82 11.31
CA ALA A 28 6.00 -17.24 9.98
C ALA A 28 4.61 -16.69 9.62
N ARG A 29 4.45 -16.25 8.37
CA ARG A 29 3.17 -15.86 7.77
C ARG A 29 3.01 -16.56 6.42
N GLY A 30 1.82 -16.51 5.83
CA GLY A 30 1.56 -17.18 4.53
C GLY A 30 2.53 -16.77 3.41
N ASP A 31 3.11 -15.57 3.51
CA ASP A 31 4.10 -14.98 2.60
C ASP A 31 5.51 -14.82 3.23
N ARG A 32 5.74 -15.28 4.46
CA ARG A 32 7.01 -15.11 5.19
C ARG A 32 7.55 -16.44 5.71
N SER A 33 8.72 -16.83 5.19
CA SER A 33 9.47 -17.99 5.67
C SER A 33 10.14 -17.66 7.02
N PRO A 34 10.00 -18.50 8.06
CA PRO A 34 10.69 -18.29 9.32
C PRO A 34 12.19 -18.61 9.17
N GLY A 35 13.05 -17.76 9.74
CA GLY A 35 14.49 -17.96 9.70
C GLY A 35 15.09 -17.54 8.37
N GLU A 36 15.29 -18.49 7.44
CA GLU A 36 16.03 -18.28 6.19
C GLU A 36 15.10 -18.08 4.98
N PHE A 37 15.47 -17.11 4.13
CA PHE A 37 14.90 -16.91 2.80
C PHE A 37 15.96 -16.33 1.85
N TYR A 38 15.71 -16.39 0.54
CA TYR A 38 16.63 -15.86 -0.46
C TYR A 38 16.11 -14.55 -1.04
N GLN A 39 17.01 -13.59 -1.23
CA GLN A 39 16.72 -12.34 -1.94
C GLN A 39 17.59 -12.24 -3.18
N LEU A 40 17.02 -11.74 -4.29
CA LEU A 40 17.79 -11.11 -5.35
C LEU A 40 18.09 -9.68 -4.89
N ASP A 41 19.22 -9.50 -4.22
CA ASP A 41 19.66 -8.20 -3.75
C ASP A 41 20.45 -7.49 -4.83
N MET A 42 20.26 -6.19 -4.99
CA MET A 42 20.99 -5.37 -5.96
C MET A 42 21.25 -3.96 -5.42
N GLU A 43 22.27 -3.30 -5.96
CA GLU A 43 22.63 -1.91 -5.68
C GLU A 43 23.33 -1.30 -6.91
N MET A 44 23.12 -0.01 -7.16
CA MET A 44 23.75 0.71 -8.27
C MET A 44 24.24 2.08 -7.78
N ALA A 45 25.48 2.44 -8.11
CA ALA A 45 26.04 3.76 -7.89
C ALA A 45 25.58 4.72 -9.00
N PHE A 46 25.51 6.02 -8.70
CA PHE A 46 25.14 7.08 -9.64
C PHE A 46 23.79 6.85 -10.38
N ALA A 47 22.92 6.02 -9.80
CA ALA A 47 21.64 5.65 -10.38
C ALA A 47 20.50 6.46 -9.74
N THR A 48 19.53 6.84 -10.56
CA THR A 48 18.24 7.36 -10.12
C THR A 48 17.26 6.20 -9.85
N GLN A 49 16.12 6.52 -9.24
CA GLN A 49 15.01 5.58 -9.11
C GLN A 49 14.56 5.02 -10.47
N ASP A 50 14.53 5.87 -11.51
CA ASP A 50 14.13 5.46 -12.86
C ASP A 50 15.11 4.45 -13.49
N ASP A 51 16.41 4.58 -13.19
CA ASP A 51 17.41 3.62 -13.67
C ASP A 51 17.20 2.23 -13.06
N ILE A 52 16.84 2.17 -11.76
CA ILE A 52 16.51 0.90 -11.09
C ILE A 52 15.23 0.29 -11.68
N PHE A 53 14.20 1.13 -11.92
CA PHE A 53 12.94 0.66 -12.48
C PHE A 53 13.14 0.09 -13.87
N ALA A 54 13.88 0.77 -14.74
CA ALA A 54 14.16 0.31 -16.09
C ALA A 54 14.83 -1.07 -16.12
N VAL A 55 15.78 -1.34 -15.20
CA VAL A 55 16.45 -2.64 -15.10
C VAL A 55 15.45 -3.73 -14.67
N LEU A 56 14.64 -3.47 -13.65
CA LEU A 56 13.69 -4.47 -13.13
C LEU A 56 12.53 -4.72 -14.10
N GLU A 57 12.06 -3.69 -14.78
CA GLU A 57 11.01 -3.77 -15.80
C GLU A 57 11.45 -4.53 -17.06
N ASP A 58 12.74 -4.53 -17.40
CA ASP A 58 13.31 -5.32 -18.50
C ASP A 58 13.49 -6.80 -18.09
N VAL A 59 13.93 -7.05 -16.85
CA VAL A 59 14.32 -8.39 -16.39
C VAL A 59 13.13 -9.23 -15.94
N LEU A 60 12.17 -8.66 -15.20
CA LEU A 60 11.16 -9.45 -14.49
C LEU A 60 10.04 -10.01 -15.38
N PRO A 61 9.39 -9.24 -16.28
CA PRO A 61 8.29 -9.76 -17.10
C PRO A 61 8.68 -10.99 -17.94
N PRO A 62 9.85 -11.03 -18.64
CA PRO A 62 10.25 -12.21 -19.39
C PRO A 62 10.51 -13.43 -18.50
N ILE A 63 11.05 -13.24 -17.29
CA ILE A 63 11.28 -14.33 -16.33
C ILE A 63 9.93 -14.91 -15.88
N PHE A 64 8.99 -14.05 -15.50
CA PHE A 64 7.66 -14.48 -15.07
C PHE A 64 6.89 -15.16 -16.20
N ALA A 65 6.92 -14.61 -17.42
CA ALA A 65 6.26 -15.22 -18.57
C ALA A 65 6.85 -16.58 -18.96
N LYS A 66 8.16 -16.78 -18.73
CA LYS A 66 8.87 -18.02 -19.08
C LYS A 66 8.76 -19.12 -18.02
N PHE A 67 8.86 -18.75 -16.74
CA PHE A 67 8.96 -19.70 -15.63
C PHE A 67 7.75 -19.70 -14.70
N GLY A 68 6.88 -18.70 -14.82
CA GLY A 68 5.64 -18.61 -14.06
C GLY A 68 4.53 -19.50 -14.60
N THR A 69 3.39 -19.44 -13.94
CA THR A 69 2.13 -20.09 -14.31
C THR A 69 1.50 -19.47 -15.55
N TYR A 70 1.61 -18.14 -15.70
CA TYR A 70 1.01 -17.39 -16.80
C TYR A 70 2.07 -16.94 -17.80
N ASN A 71 1.71 -16.91 -19.09
CA ASN A 71 2.58 -16.44 -20.17
C ASN A 71 2.34 -14.95 -20.51
N VAL A 72 1.48 -14.26 -19.77
CA VAL A 72 1.16 -12.84 -19.93
C VAL A 72 1.58 -12.07 -18.67
N ALA A 73 2.28 -10.96 -18.88
CA ALA A 73 2.74 -10.05 -17.84
C ALA A 73 2.56 -8.58 -18.29
N SER A 74 2.49 -7.65 -17.34
CA SER A 74 2.55 -6.21 -17.64
C SER A 74 3.78 -5.87 -18.48
N THR A 75 3.63 -4.91 -19.39
CA THR A 75 4.74 -4.37 -20.17
C THR A 75 5.26 -3.10 -19.53
N ALA A 76 6.57 -2.87 -19.64
CA ALA A 76 7.19 -1.62 -19.24
C ALA A 76 6.64 -0.41 -20.03
N PRO A 77 6.57 0.79 -19.44
CA PRO A 77 6.79 1.03 -18.01
C PRO A 77 5.60 0.55 -17.17
N PHE A 78 5.86 0.02 -15.97
CA PHE A 78 4.77 -0.39 -15.08
C PHE A 78 4.04 0.83 -14.53
N ARG A 79 2.79 0.63 -14.10
CA ARG A 79 2.03 1.68 -13.42
C ARG A 79 2.75 2.06 -12.12
N ARG A 80 2.95 3.36 -11.90
CA ARG A 80 3.49 3.91 -10.66
C ARG A 80 2.35 4.56 -9.88
N ILE A 81 2.17 4.18 -8.63
CA ILE A 81 1.06 4.63 -7.78
C ILE A 81 1.66 5.23 -6.51
N PRO A 82 1.47 6.52 -6.22
CA PRO A 82 1.89 7.10 -4.96
C PRO A 82 1.25 6.36 -3.77
N TYR A 83 1.99 6.15 -2.69
CA TYR A 83 1.54 5.39 -1.51
C TYR A 83 0.18 5.87 -1.00
N ASN A 84 0.02 7.17 -0.79
CA ASN A 84 -1.23 7.77 -0.33
C ASN A 84 -2.39 7.54 -1.32
N THR A 85 -2.11 7.53 -2.62
CA THR A 85 -3.10 7.18 -3.64
C THR A 85 -3.45 5.70 -3.61
N ALA A 86 -2.48 4.82 -3.36
CA ALA A 86 -2.71 3.38 -3.25
C ALA A 86 -3.59 3.06 -2.03
N MET A 87 -3.28 3.66 -0.88
CA MET A 87 -4.07 3.55 0.34
C MET A 87 -5.47 4.16 0.18
N GLU A 88 -5.59 5.33 -0.46
CA GLU A 88 -6.89 5.97 -0.65
C GLU A 88 -7.79 5.20 -1.63
N THR A 89 -7.22 4.67 -2.71
CA THR A 89 -7.96 4.04 -3.82
C THR A 89 -8.22 2.56 -3.60
N TYR A 90 -7.21 1.83 -3.10
CA TYR A 90 -7.23 0.36 -2.98
C TYR A 90 -7.21 -0.14 -1.53
N GLY A 91 -7.01 0.75 -0.55
CA GLY A 91 -6.88 0.35 0.86
C GLY A 91 -5.65 -0.51 1.14
N SER A 92 -4.65 -0.47 0.26
CA SER A 92 -3.42 -1.26 0.36
C SER A 92 -2.29 -0.64 -0.45
N ASP A 93 -1.08 -0.71 0.11
CA ASP A 93 0.23 -0.46 -0.49
C ASP A 93 0.76 -1.64 -1.32
N LYS A 94 -0.06 -2.67 -1.53
CA LYS A 94 0.21 -3.79 -2.44
C LYS A 94 -1.07 -4.23 -3.13
N PRO A 95 -1.67 -3.37 -3.97
CA PRO A 95 -2.93 -3.67 -4.62
C PRO A 95 -2.77 -4.81 -5.63
N ASP A 96 -3.78 -5.68 -5.72
CA ASP A 96 -3.91 -6.63 -6.82
C ASP A 96 -4.66 -5.96 -7.97
N LEU A 97 -3.90 -5.38 -8.91
CA LEU A 97 -4.45 -4.62 -10.03
C LEU A 97 -5.18 -5.46 -11.09
N ARG A 98 -5.21 -6.79 -10.93
CA ARG A 98 -6.10 -7.66 -11.70
C ARG A 98 -7.56 -7.52 -11.27
N ILE A 99 -7.78 -6.99 -10.07
CA ILE A 99 -9.09 -6.62 -9.56
C ILE A 99 -9.38 -5.18 -9.99
N ASP A 100 -10.49 -4.96 -10.68
CA ASP A 100 -10.86 -3.65 -11.22
C ASP A 100 -11.64 -2.76 -10.21
N LEU A 101 -11.87 -3.29 -9.01
CA LEU A 101 -12.59 -2.62 -7.94
C LEU A 101 -11.71 -1.58 -7.22
N THR A 102 -12.32 -0.44 -6.91
CA THR A 102 -11.71 0.66 -6.15
C THR A 102 -12.68 1.14 -5.08
N CYS A 103 -12.15 1.66 -3.97
CA CYS A 103 -12.97 2.23 -2.92
C CYS A 103 -13.17 3.74 -3.09
N LYS A 104 -14.25 4.24 -2.49
CA LYS A 104 -14.64 5.65 -2.49
C LYS A 104 -14.88 6.09 -1.07
N ASN A 105 -14.26 7.19 -0.66
CA ASN A 105 -14.52 7.82 0.62
C ASN A 105 -15.83 8.61 0.55
N VAL A 106 -16.79 8.22 1.39
CA VAL A 106 -18.14 8.81 1.45
C VAL A 106 -18.46 9.33 2.85
N SER A 107 -17.43 9.56 3.69
CA SER A 107 -17.57 9.92 5.10
C SER A 107 -18.50 11.13 5.31
N ALA A 108 -18.39 12.14 4.45
CA ALA A 108 -19.20 13.36 4.51
C ALA A 108 -20.72 13.09 4.43
N LEU A 109 -21.15 12.02 3.76
CA LEU A 109 -22.57 11.66 3.65
C LEU A 109 -23.15 11.09 4.95
N PHE A 110 -22.29 10.69 5.90
CA PHE A 110 -22.69 9.98 7.12
C PHE A 110 -22.39 10.74 8.41
N GLU A 111 -21.99 12.02 8.36
CA GLU A 111 -21.72 12.84 9.55
C GLU A 111 -22.88 12.82 10.56
N SER A 112 -24.12 12.89 10.07
CA SER A 112 -25.35 12.86 10.87
C SER A 112 -26.13 11.54 10.74
N SER A 113 -25.49 10.45 10.32
CA SER A 113 -26.13 9.14 10.11
C SER A 113 -26.80 8.61 11.37
N GLU A 114 -28.02 8.09 11.28
CA GLU A 114 -28.67 7.41 12.41
C GLU A 114 -27.95 6.14 12.85
N PHE A 115 -27.14 5.54 11.96
CA PHE A 115 -26.36 4.34 12.25
C PHE A 115 -25.00 4.70 12.87
N GLU A 116 -24.84 4.44 14.16
CA GLU A 116 -23.66 4.80 14.97
C GLU A 116 -22.33 4.37 14.34
N ALA A 117 -22.29 3.18 13.73
CA ALA A 117 -21.08 2.66 13.08
C ALA A 117 -20.59 3.50 11.90
N LEU A 118 -21.42 4.36 11.31
CA LEU A 118 -21.05 5.26 10.22
C LEU A 118 -20.98 6.73 10.67
N ARG A 119 -21.57 7.07 11.81
CA ARG A 119 -21.79 8.45 12.24
C ARG A 119 -20.48 9.13 12.60
N GLY A 120 -20.08 10.12 11.80
CA GLY A 120 -18.83 10.87 12.01
C GLY A 120 -17.57 10.01 11.90
N GLN A 121 -17.67 8.82 11.29
CA GLN A 121 -16.55 7.92 11.07
C GLN A 121 -16.00 8.09 9.66
N THR A 122 -14.76 7.64 9.43
CA THR A 122 -14.29 7.36 8.08
C THR A 122 -15.16 6.26 7.48
N VAL A 123 -15.77 6.49 6.32
CA VAL A 123 -16.62 5.50 5.62
C VAL A 123 -16.10 5.33 4.20
N LYS A 124 -15.68 4.10 3.87
CA LYS A 124 -15.23 3.72 2.53
C LYS A 124 -16.14 2.64 1.94
N MET A 125 -16.55 2.85 0.69
CA MET A 125 -17.47 1.95 -0.02
C MET A 125 -16.86 1.45 -1.33
N VAL A 126 -17.21 0.21 -1.70
CA VAL A 126 -16.85 -0.40 -2.98
C VAL A 126 -18.14 -0.90 -3.63
N ASP A 127 -18.47 -0.35 -4.79
CA ASP A 127 -19.54 -0.81 -5.66
C ASP A 127 -19.06 -1.96 -6.56
N ILE A 128 -19.79 -3.07 -6.52
CA ILE A 128 -19.50 -4.31 -7.23
C ILE A 128 -20.71 -4.62 -8.10
N THR A 129 -20.59 -4.29 -9.36
CA THR A 129 -21.67 -4.45 -10.34
C THR A 129 -21.90 -5.91 -10.71
N ASP A 130 -23.11 -6.23 -11.20
CA ASP A 130 -23.43 -7.56 -11.72
C ASP A 130 -23.13 -8.69 -10.72
N CYS A 131 -23.33 -8.41 -9.43
CA CYS A 131 -22.98 -9.31 -8.35
C CYS A 131 -24.03 -10.43 -8.20
N ALA A 132 -23.64 -11.65 -8.57
CA ALA A 132 -24.49 -12.84 -8.47
C ALA A 132 -24.46 -13.50 -7.07
N LEU A 133 -23.70 -12.95 -6.11
CA LEU A 133 -23.59 -13.54 -4.77
C LEU A 133 -24.93 -13.49 -4.03
N THR A 134 -25.27 -14.62 -3.40
CA THR A 134 -26.41 -14.71 -2.48
C THR A 134 -26.10 -14.01 -1.17
N ARG A 135 -27.14 -13.62 -0.43
CA ARG A 135 -26.99 -13.03 0.92
C ARG A 135 -26.10 -13.87 1.84
N LYS A 136 -26.28 -15.20 1.85
CA LYS A 136 -25.49 -16.11 2.69
C LYS A 136 -24.00 -16.11 2.30
N GLN A 137 -23.68 -16.01 1.02
CA GLN A 137 -22.29 -15.91 0.55
C GLN A 137 -21.68 -14.56 0.95
N ILE A 138 -22.41 -13.47 0.78
CA ILE A 138 -21.97 -12.13 1.19
C ILE A 138 -21.66 -12.10 2.69
N GLU A 139 -22.59 -12.56 3.53
CA GLU A 139 -22.39 -12.61 4.99
C GLU A 139 -21.19 -13.47 5.39
N LYS A 140 -20.95 -14.60 4.70
CA LYS A 140 -19.76 -15.43 4.94
C LYS A 140 -18.47 -14.67 4.59
N LEU A 141 -18.39 -14.06 3.41
CA LEU A 141 -17.20 -13.33 2.97
C LEU A 141 -16.91 -12.12 3.88
N LEU A 142 -17.95 -11.45 4.39
CA LEU A 142 -17.76 -10.39 5.38
C LEU A 142 -17.13 -10.93 6.65
N THR A 143 -17.63 -12.04 7.21
CA THR A 143 -17.01 -12.67 8.39
C THR A 143 -15.53 -13.01 8.14
N ASP A 144 -15.19 -13.56 6.97
CA ASP A 144 -13.79 -13.85 6.61
C ASP A 144 -12.95 -12.56 6.58
N CYS A 145 -13.50 -11.46 6.04
CA CYS A 145 -12.84 -10.14 6.05
C CYS A 145 -12.70 -9.54 7.46
N GLU A 146 -13.68 -9.76 8.34
CA GLU A 146 -13.64 -9.29 9.74
C GLU A 146 -12.53 -9.99 10.52
N VAL A 147 -12.37 -11.31 10.31
CA VAL A 147 -11.26 -12.08 10.92
C VAL A 147 -9.90 -11.55 10.47
N GLN A 148 -9.75 -11.18 9.19
CA GLN A 148 -8.48 -10.70 8.65
C GLN A 148 -8.19 -9.23 9.00
N SER A 149 -9.19 -8.36 8.93
CA SER A 149 -9.03 -6.92 9.13
C SER A 149 -9.15 -6.49 10.59
N GLY A 150 -9.74 -7.32 11.45
CA GLY A 150 -10.01 -7.01 12.86
C GLY A 150 -11.16 -6.03 13.07
N SER A 151 -11.91 -5.68 12.01
CA SER A 151 -12.98 -4.69 12.06
C SER A 151 -14.23 -5.14 11.32
N LYS A 152 -15.40 -4.77 11.86
CA LYS A 152 -16.71 -5.13 11.31
C LYS A 152 -16.96 -4.47 9.96
N ALA A 153 -17.46 -5.23 8.99
CA ALA A 153 -17.83 -4.73 7.68
C ALA A 153 -19.36 -4.78 7.47
N TYR A 154 -19.86 -3.93 6.56
CA TYR A 154 -21.28 -3.81 6.27
C TYR A 154 -21.55 -3.94 4.77
N TRP A 155 -22.81 -4.12 4.41
CA TRP A 155 -23.20 -4.19 3.00
C TRP A 155 -24.65 -3.76 2.77
N PHE A 156 -24.93 -3.35 1.53
CA PHE A 156 -26.27 -3.26 0.97
C PHE A 156 -26.22 -3.66 -0.51
N LYS A 157 -27.38 -3.92 -1.11
CA LYS A 157 -27.50 -4.26 -2.53
C LYS A 157 -28.61 -3.44 -3.17
N VAL A 158 -28.41 -3.06 -4.41
CA VAL A 158 -29.44 -2.48 -5.28
C VAL A 158 -30.20 -3.65 -5.92
N ASP A 159 -31.48 -3.75 -5.61
CA ASP A 159 -32.35 -4.80 -6.14
C ASP A 159 -32.71 -4.57 -7.62
N GLU A 160 -33.49 -5.50 -8.20
CA GLU A 160 -33.92 -5.44 -9.61
C GLU A 160 -34.79 -4.20 -9.93
N ASN A 161 -35.46 -3.63 -8.92
CA ASN A 161 -36.28 -2.42 -9.07
C ASN A 161 -35.45 -1.15 -8.86
N GLY A 162 -34.16 -1.27 -8.58
CA GLY A 162 -33.28 -0.15 -8.28
C GLY A 162 -33.36 0.30 -6.82
N GLU A 163 -34.00 -0.44 -5.92
CA GLU A 163 -34.12 -0.08 -4.51
C GLU A 163 -32.99 -0.63 -3.64
N ILE A 164 -32.60 0.13 -2.61
CA ILE A 164 -31.57 -0.28 -1.66
C ILE A 164 -32.16 -1.23 -0.63
N ALA A 165 -31.58 -2.43 -0.53
CA ALA A 165 -31.93 -3.45 0.45
C ALA A 165 -30.67 -4.09 1.06
N GLY A 166 -30.84 -4.95 2.08
CA GLY A 166 -29.73 -5.71 2.68
C GLY A 166 -29.28 -5.19 4.04
N GLY A 167 -28.06 -5.56 4.45
CA GLY A 167 -27.56 -5.48 5.83
C GLY A 167 -27.77 -4.12 6.50
N ILE A 168 -27.34 -3.04 5.84
CA ILE A 168 -27.51 -1.67 6.33
C ILE A 168 -28.48 -0.84 5.47
N GLY A 169 -29.22 -1.47 4.56
CA GLY A 169 -30.02 -0.80 3.52
C GLY A 169 -30.85 0.38 4.03
N LYS A 170 -31.61 0.17 5.11
CA LYS A 170 -32.47 1.20 5.73
C LYS A 170 -31.74 2.47 6.18
N PHE A 171 -30.46 2.37 6.52
CA PHE A 171 -29.64 3.49 6.99
C PHE A 171 -28.96 4.25 5.85
N VAL A 172 -28.93 3.67 4.64
CA VAL A 172 -28.34 4.26 3.43
C VAL A 172 -29.38 4.74 2.42
N SER A 173 -30.61 4.23 2.47
CA SER A 173 -31.68 4.61 1.54
C SER A 173 -31.92 6.13 1.46
N GLY A 174 -31.79 6.85 2.58
CA GLY A 174 -32.00 8.30 2.63
C GLY A 174 -30.94 9.14 1.91
N VAL A 175 -29.79 8.55 1.57
CA VAL A 175 -28.68 9.21 0.87
C VAL A 175 -28.39 8.55 -0.50
N LYS A 176 -29.33 7.75 -1.02
CA LYS A 176 -29.20 7.01 -2.29
C LYS A 176 -28.79 7.90 -3.47
N ASP A 177 -29.46 9.04 -3.63
CA ASP A 177 -29.20 9.96 -4.75
C ASP A 177 -27.80 10.58 -4.68
N GLU A 178 -27.31 10.81 -3.46
CA GLU A 178 -25.97 11.35 -3.25
C GLU A 178 -24.87 10.30 -3.40
N LEU A 179 -25.15 9.07 -2.96
CA LEU A 179 -24.29 7.93 -3.24
C LEU A 179 -24.21 7.64 -4.74
N ALA A 180 -25.30 7.79 -5.50
CA ALA A 180 -25.32 7.56 -6.94
C ALA A 180 -24.46 8.56 -7.74
N LYS A 181 -24.05 9.68 -7.13
CA LYS A 181 -23.09 10.63 -7.74
C LYS A 181 -21.65 10.12 -7.71
N VAL A 182 -21.34 9.17 -6.83
CA VAL A 182 -19.97 8.68 -6.58
C VAL A 182 -19.82 7.16 -6.73
N LEU A 183 -20.92 6.40 -6.68
CA LEU A 183 -20.98 4.96 -6.84
C LEU A 183 -21.85 4.57 -8.03
N THR A 184 -21.55 3.43 -8.66
CA THR A 184 -22.39 2.84 -9.71
C THR A 184 -23.53 2.04 -9.09
N LEU A 185 -24.68 2.67 -8.83
CA LEU A 185 -25.82 2.02 -8.18
C LEU A 185 -26.86 1.44 -9.16
N LYS A 186 -26.42 0.66 -10.16
CA LYS A 186 -27.34 -0.04 -11.07
C LYS A 186 -27.97 -1.28 -10.39
N PRO A 187 -29.12 -1.81 -10.86
CA PRO A 187 -29.66 -3.08 -10.38
C PRO A 187 -28.60 -4.19 -10.33
N ASN A 188 -28.67 -5.05 -9.31
CA ASN A 188 -27.71 -6.11 -9.01
C ASN A 188 -26.30 -5.64 -8.59
N THR A 189 -26.15 -4.39 -8.15
CA THR A 189 -24.90 -3.91 -7.54
C THR A 189 -24.87 -4.22 -6.05
N LEU A 190 -23.85 -4.94 -5.61
CA LEU A 190 -23.49 -5.07 -4.20
C LEU A 190 -22.59 -3.90 -3.82
N VAL A 191 -22.85 -3.26 -2.68
CA VAL A 191 -21.92 -2.31 -2.08
C VAL A 191 -21.44 -2.86 -0.74
N VAL A 192 -20.13 -3.04 -0.62
CA VAL A 192 -19.48 -3.40 0.65
C VAL A 192 -18.88 -2.15 1.28
N VAL A 193 -18.93 -2.09 2.61
CA VAL A 193 -18.69 -0.88 3.38
C VAL A 193 -17.75 -1.19 4.53
N ALA A 194 -16.66 -0.44 4.62
CA ALA A 194 -15.78 -0.38 5.77
C ALA A 194 -15.95 0.97 6.48
N ALA A 195 -15.95 0.97 7.81
CA ALA A 195 -16.10 2.19 8.59
C ALA A 195 -15.25 2.18 9.86
N GLY A 196 -14.92 3.37 10.34
CA GLY A 196 -14.11 3.59 11.54
C GLY A 196 -12.63 3.80 11.26
N GLU A 197 -11.82 3.77 12.31
CA GLU A 197 -10.37 3.98 12.29
C GLU A 197 -9.66 3.06 11.28
N TYR A 198 -10.06 1.77 11.24
CA TYR A 198 -9.47 0.78 10.35
C TYR A 198 -10.11 0.73 8.94
N ALA A 199 -10.97 1.68 8.58
CA ALA A 199 -11.74 1.63 7.33
C ALA A 199 -10.84 1.46 6.09
N THR A 200 -9.69 2.13 6.04
CA THR A 200 -8.75 2.04 4.91
C THR A 200 -8.15 0.64 4.78
N LYS A 201 -7.69 0.03 5.88
CA LYS A 201 -7.16 -1.33 5.86
C LYS A 201 -8.26 -2.36 5.56
N SER A 202 -9.42 -2.21 6.19
CA SER A 202 -10.56 -3.12 5.99
C SER A 202 -11.08 -3.08 4.56
N VAL A 203 -11.13 -1.92 3.91
CA VAL A 203 -11.62 -1.84 2.52
C VAL A 203 -10.67 -2.52 1.53
N GLY A 204 -9.35 -2.51 1.77
CA GLY A 204 -8.40 -3.28 0.96
C GLY A 204 -8.63 -4.79 1.06
N VAL A 205 -8.95 -5.29 2.26
CA VAL A 205 -9.35 -6.70 2.46
C VAL A 205 -10.66 -7.01 1.75
N LEU A 206 -11.64 -6.10 1.78
CA LEU A 206 -12.91 -6.25 1.07
C LEU A 206 -12.71 -6.31 -0.45
N ILE A 207 -11.90 -5.41 -1.02
CA ILE A 207 -11.57 -5.39 -2.46
C ILE A 207 -10.97 -6.73 -2.87
N LYS A 208 -9.95 -7.20 -2.14
CA LYS A 208 -9.28 -8.47 -2.44
C LYS A 208 -10.24 -9.66 -2.38
N THR A 209 -11.04 -9.75 -1.32
CA THR A 209 -11.93 -10.90 -1.07
C THR A 209 -13.11 -10.91 -2.03
N PHE A 210 -13.81 -9.79 -2.21
CA PHE A 210 -14.98 -9.73 -3.07
C PHE A 210 -14.62 -9.67 -4.56
N GLY A 211 -13.51 -9.02 -4.94
CA GLY A 211 -13.01 -9.05 -6.31
C GLY A 211 -12.72 -10.48 -6.77
N ALA A 212 -12.04 -11.27 -5.96
CA ALA A 212 -11.79 -12.69 -6.27
C ALA A 212 -13.08 -13.55 -6.33
N ALA A 213 -14.14 -13.15 -5.62
CA ALA A 213 -15.43 -13.85 -5.58
C ALA A 213 -16.38 -13.44 -6.71
N CYS A 214 -16.10 -12.35 -7.43
CA CYS A 214 -16.93 -11.83 -8.52
C CYS A 214 -16.19 -11.93 -9.86
N GLU A 215 -16.52 -12.94 -10.65
CA GLU A 215 -15.74 -13.31 -11.86
C GLU A 215 -15.54 -12.18 -12.87
N ASN A 216 -16.51 -11.27 -13.00
CA ASN A 216 -16.43 -10.14 -13.93
C ASN A 216 -15.45 -9.04 -13.50
N HIS A 217 -14.92 -9.12 -12.27
CA HIS A 217 -14.10 -8.11 -11.63
C HIS A 217 -12.66 -8.58 -11.35
N PHE A 218 -12.26 -9.75 -11.87
CA PHE A 218 -10.93 -10.31 -11.60
C PHE A 218 -10.33 -11.06 -12.79
N ASP A 219 -9.25 -10.51 -13.34
CA ASP A 219 -8.46 -11.14 -14.41
C ASP A 219 -7.46 -12.17 -13.82
N LYS A 220 -7.85 -13.44 -13.80
CA LYS A 220 -7.11 -14.50 -13.08
C LYS A 220 -5.79 -14.92 -13.74
N GLU A 221 -5.61 -14.67 -15.04
CA GLU A 221 -4.61 -15.38 -15.86
C GLU A 221 -3.47 -14.49 -16.37
N ARG A 222 -2.96 -13.61 -15.50
CA ARG A 222 -1.84 -12.72 -15.81
C ARG A 222 -0.99 -12.37 -14.59
N TYR A 223 0.19 -11.83 -14.88
CA TYR A 223 1.00 -11.08 -13.92
C TYR A 223 0.81 -9.59 -14.12
N GLU A 224 0.20 -8.92 -13.14
CA GLU A 224 0.03 -7.47 -13.15
C GLU A 224 1.00 -6.82 -12.16
N PHE A 225 1.98 -6.10 -12.71
CA PHE A 225 3.01 -5.39 -11.96
C PHE A 225 2.65 -3.91 -11.77
N CYS A 226 2.99 -3.37 -10.59
CA CYS A 226 3.03 -1.94 -10.35
C CYS A 226 4.11 -1.55 -9.36
N TRP A 227 4.54 -0.31 -9.44
CA TRP A 227 5.37 0.34 -8.44
C TRP A 227 4.48 1.11 -7.48
N ILE A 228 4.70 0.92 -6.18
CA ILE A 228 4.29 1.90 -5.18
C ILE A 228 5.47 2.82 -4.92
N VAL A 229 5.23 4.12 -4.95
CA VAL A 229 6.25 5.18 -4.85
C VAL A 229 5.80 6.25 -3.87
N ASP A 230 6.65 7.23 -3.58
CA ASP A 230 6.31 8.36 -2.72
C ASP A 230 5.79 7.90 -1.35
N PHE A 231 6.51 6.97 -0.73
CA PHE A 231 6.21 6.54 0.64
C PHE A 231 6.46 7.69 1.61
N PRO A 232 5.63 7.87 2.64
CA PRO A 232 5.92 8.80 3.73
C PRO A 232 7.29 8.51 4.35
N MET A 233 8.08 9.54 4.59
CA MET A 233 9.34 9.43 5.31
C MET A 233 9.07 9.19 6.81
N TYR A 234 8.04 9.84 7.33
CA TYR A 234 7.69 9.84 8.74
C TYR A 234 6.24 9.41 8.98
N GLU A 235 5.99 8.87 10.16
CA GLU A 235 4.67 8.55 10.69
C GLU A 235 4.59 8.93 12.18
N ILE A 236 3.38 8.96 12.74
CA ILE A 236 3.21 9.02 14.20
C ILE A 236 3.14 7.59 14.71
N GLY A 237 4.07 7.21 15.60
CA GLY A 237 4.09 5.88 16.17
C GLY A 237 2.84 5.63 17.01
N ASP A 238 2.11 4.53 16.75
CA ASP A 238 0.88 4.19 17.47
C ASP A 238 1.10 4.04 18.99
N GLU A 239 2.27 3.51 19.39
CA GLU A 239 2.62 3.31 20.80
C GLU A 239 3.23 4.55 21.45
N SER A 240 4.10 5.26 20.72
CA SER A 240 4.84 6.41 21.24
C SER A 240 4.03 7.70 21.21
N GLY A 241 3.10 7.83 20.26
CA GLY A 241 2.38 9.07 19.95
C GLY A 241 3.28 10.15 19.34
N GLU A 242 4.47 9.77 18.88
CA GLU A 242 5.54 10.67 18.50
C GLU A 242 5.95 10.47 17.03
N LEU A 243 6.55 11.48 16.41
CA LEU A 243 7.11 11.34 15.06
C LEU A 243 8.22 10.28 15.03
N GLU A 244 8.11 9.34 14.11
CA GLU A 244 9.02 8.21 13.85
C GLU A 244 9.24 8.03 12.34
N PHE A 245 10.26 7.25 11.94
CA PHE A 245 10.44 6.88 10.54
C PHE A 245 9.44 5.79 10.15
N CYS A 246 8.74 5.96 9.03
CA CYS A 246 7.76 4.98 8.55
C CYS A 246 8.44 3.70 8.03
N HIS A 247 9.62 3.85 7.39
CA HIS A 247 10.35 2.73 6.80
C HIS A 247 11.86 2.81 7.07
N ASN A 248 12.67 2.91 6.02
CA ASN A 248 14.12 2.88 6.14
C ASN A 248 14.65 4.30 6.41
N PRO A 249 15.34 4.53 7.54
CA PRO A 249 15.82 5.87 7.91
C PRO A 249 16.98 6.37 7.02
N PHE A 250 17.53 5.52 6.16
CA PHE A 250 18.60 5.86 5.22
C PHE A 250 18.07 6.17 3.80
N SER A 251 16.77 6.27 3.61
CA SER A 251 16.19 6.72 2.33
C SER A 251 16.45 8.23 2.16
N MET A 252 16.71 8.66 0.92
CA MET A 252 16.83 10.08 0.59
C MET A 252 15.43 10.72 0.66
N PRO A 253 15.21 11.80 1.43
CA PRO A 253 13.96 12.55 1.38
C PRO A 253 13.78 13.21 0.00
N ASN A 254 12.57 13.16 -0.54
CA ASN A 254 12.23 13.82 -1.79
C ASN A 254 12.28 15.34 -1.61
N GLY A 255 13.24 15.98 -2.28
CA GLY A 255 13.58 17.39 -2.06
C GLY A 255 14.84 17.64 -1.21
N GLY A 256 15.49 16.58 -0.71
CA GLY A 256 16.79 16.64 -0.03
C GLY A 256 16.79 17.50 1.24
N MET A 257 17.85 18.28 1.46
CA MET A 257 17.97 19.15 2.64
C MET A 257 16.83 20.18 2.75
N GLU A 258 16.38 20.75 1.63
CA GLU A 258 15.43 21.86 1.64
C GLU A 258 14.08 21.44 2.21
N VAL A 259 13.59 20.22 1.91
CA VAL A 259 12.32 19.75 2.45
C VAL A 259 12.39 19.57 3.98
N LEU A 260 13.52 19.10 4.50
CA LEU A 260 13.73 18.96 5.95
C LEU A 260 13.79 20.33 6.64
N LEU A 261 14.47 21.31 6.04
CA LEU A 261 14.54 22.67 6.57
C LEU A 261 13.18 23.38 6.54
N LYS A 262 12.36 23.13 5.52
CA LYS A 262 10.97 23.64 5.49
C LYS A 262 10.15 23.10 6.66
N ALA A 263 10.27 21.81 6.96
CA ALA A 263 9.57 21.20 8.08
C ALA A 263 10.06 21.76 9.43
N GLU A 264 11.38 21.93 9.60
CA GLU A 264 11.94 22.60 10.78
C GLU A 264 11.40 24.03 10.96
N ARG A 265 11.25 24.79 9.87
CA ARG A 265 10.68 26.15 9.89
C ARG A 265 9.17 26.17 10.09
N GLY A 266 8.50 25.01 10.11
CA GLY A 266 7.05 24.89 10.20
C GLY A 266 6.31 25.30 8.92
N GLU A 267 6.99 25.29 7.77
CA GLU A 267 6.40 25.62 6.47
C GLU A 267 5.64 24.44 5.85
N ILE A 268 5.99 23.21 6.24
CA ILE A 268 5.30 21.98 5.85
C ILE A 268 5.20 21.06 7.08
N ASP A 269 4.20 20.18 7.08
CA ASP A 269 4.11 19.11 8.08
C ASP A 269 5.19 18.05 7.79
N PRO A 270 5.98 17.58 8.78
CA PRO A 270 6.88 16.44 8.60
C PRO A 270 6.19 15.20 8.01
N LEU A 271 4.90 14.98 8.27
CA LEU A 271 4.11 13.88 7.72
C LEU A 271 3.85 14.01 6.20
N ASP A 272 4.06 15.19 5.64
CA ASP A 272 3.97 15.45 4.20
C ASP A 272 5.32 15.27 3.48
N ILE A 273 6.37 14.84 4.18
CA ILE A 273 7.67 14.54 3.58
C ILE A 273 7.65 13.11 3.04
N TYR A 274 7.90 12.96 1.74
CA TYR A 274 8.04 11.67 1.09
C TYR A 274 9.50 11.23 0.99
N ALA A 275 9.75 9.92 1.06
CA ALA A 275 11.03 9.30 0.79
C ALA A 275 11.11 8.87 -0.68
N ASN A 276 12.31 8.90 -1.27
CA ASN A 276 12.62 8.23 -2.54
C ASN A 276 12.70 6.71 -2.35
N GLN A 277 11.63 6.14 -1.81
CA GLN A 277 11.43 4.74 -1.54
C GLN A 277 10.33 4.21 -2.44
N TYR A 278 10.43 2.93 -2.78
CA TYR A 278 9.54 2.27 -3.71
C TYR A 278 9.44 0.77 -3.43
N ASP A 279 8.28 0.23 -3.74
CA ASP A 279 8.01 -1.21 -3.68
C ASP A 279 7.52 -1.69 -5.05
N LEU A 280 8.01 -2.85 -5.49
CA LEU A 280 7.46 -3.57 -6.63
C LEU A 280 6.39 -4.53 -6.14
N VAL A 281 5.19 -4.41 -6.69
CA VAL A 281 4.07 -5.28 -6.39
C VAL A 281 3.70 -6.07 -7.63
N CYS A 282 3.40 -7.36 -7.45
CA CYS A 282 2.80 -8.19 -8.47
C CYS A 282 1.62 -8.93 -7.87
N ASN A 283 0.44 -8.80 -8.47
CA ASN A 283 -0.76 -9.57 -8.08
C ASN A 283 -1.09 -9.49 -6.58
N GLY A 284 -0.91 -8.31 -5.98
CA GLY A 284 -1.15 -8.07 -4.56
C GLY A 284 -0.09 -8.64 -3.61
N VAL A 285 1.08 -9.01 -4.13
CA VAL A 285 2.25 -9.44 -3.36
C VAL A 285 3.38 -8.45 -3.58
N GLU A 286 3.95 -7.96 -2.49
CA GLU A 286 5.19 -7.18 -2.50
C GLU A 286 6.35 -8.10 -2.88
N LEU A 287 6.96 -7.88 -4.05
CA LEU A 287 8.06 -8.69 -4.58
C LEU A 287 9.43 -8.15 -4.17
N SER A 288 9.55 -6.82 -4.09
CA SER A 288 10.78 -6.16 -3.71
C SER A 288 10.49 -4.78 -3.14
N SER A 289 11.44 -4.29 -2.35
CA SER A 289 11.45 -2.94 -1.80
C SER A 289 12.85 -2.34 -2.00
N GLY A 290 12.91 -1.03 -2.24
CA GLY A 290 14.16 -0.31 -2.46
C GLY A 290 14.01 1.18 -2.22
N ALA A 291 15.14 1.87 -2.16
CA ALA A 291 15.16 3.32 -2.02
C ALA A 291 16.45 3.89 -2.60
N VAL A 292 16.37 5.12 -3.08
CA VAL A 292 17.56 5.95 -3.30
C VAL A 292 18.18 6.23 -1.93
N ARG A 293 19.42 5.78 -1.73
CA ARG A 293 20.10 5.92 -0.45
C ARG A 293 20.53 7.36 -0.22
N ASN A 294 20.38 7.78 1.03
CA ASN A 294 21.00 9.00 1.50
C ASN A 294 22.52 8.82 1.48
N HIS A 295 23.19 9.68 0.72
CA HIS A 295 24.64 9.69 0.53
C HIS A 295 25.28 10.98 1.07
N ASP A 296 24.49 11.79 1.79
CA ASP A 296 24.91 13.05 2.40
C ASP A 296 24.73 12.96 3.93
N PRO A 297 25.82 12.90 4.71
CA PRO A 297 25.75 12.83 6.16
C PRO A 297 24.97 13.98 6.81
N GLU A 298 25.01 15.19 6.23
CA GLU A 298 24.30 16.35 6.79
C GLU A 298 22.79 16.19 6.63
N ILE A 299 22.33 15.73 5.46
CA ILE A 299 20.91 15.40 5.23
C ILE A 299 20.48 14.27 6.15
N MET A 300 21.32 13.25 6.33
CA MET A 300 21.02 12.12 7.21
C MET A 300 20.81 12.60 8.65
N ILE A 301 21.78 13.32 9.23
CA ILE A 301 21.67 13.86 10.58
C ILE A 301 20.41 14.70 10.71
N LYS A 302 20.14 15.58 9.74
CA LYS A 302 18.96 16.44 9.76
C LYS A 302 17.65 15.64 9.75
N ALA A 303 17.58 14.56 8.99
CA ALA A 303 16.41 13.68 8.96
C ALA A 303 16.19 12.97 10.31
N PHE A 304 17.27 12.58 11.00
CA PHE A 304 17.21 11.97 12.32
C PHE A 304 16.85 12.98 13.43
N GLU A 305 17.26 14.23 13.31
CA GLU A 305 16.91 15.29 14.28
C GLU A 305 15.39 15.48 14.38
N LEU A 306 14.66 15.37 13.26
CA LEU A 306 13.19 15.47 13.25
C LEU A 306 12.51 14.38 14.12
N VAL A 307 13.15 13.22 14.29
CA VAL A 307 12.68 12.15 15.19
C VAL A 307 13.43 12.12 16.53
N ARG A 308 14.00 13.27 16.92
CA ARG A 308 14.67 13.49 18.22
C ARG A 308 15.95 12.66 18.42
N LEU A 309 16.65 12.31 17.33
CA LEU A 309 17.94 11.61 17.36
C LEU A 309 19.03 12.54 16.83
N GLY A 310 20.01 12.89 17.68
CA GLY A 310 21.11 13.77 17.30
C GLY A 310 22.27 13.03 16.62
N GLU A 311 23.28 13.78 16.18
CA GLU A 311 24.48 13.23 15.53
C GLU A 311 25.19 12.14 16.37
N GLU A 312 25.32 12.35 17.68
CA GLU A 312 25.94 11.37 18.58
C GLU A 312 25.13 10.07 18.68
N ASP A 313 23.79 10.15 18.61
CA ASP A 313 22.93 8.96 18.58
C ASP A 313 23.11 8.19 17.27
N VAL A 314 23.18 8.92 16.14
CA VAL A 314 23.39 8.34 14.81
C VAL A 314 24.74 7.64 14.73
N LYS A 315 25.83 8.30 15.13
CA LYS A 315 27.19 7.71 15.16
C LYS A 315 27.25 6.46 16.05
N LYS A 316 26.57 6.50 17.20
CA LYS A 316 26.54 5.37 18.14
C LYS A 316 25.77 4.17 17.59
N LYS A 317 24.64 4.41 16.91
CA LYS A 317 23.78 3.35 16.36
C LYS A 317 24.31 2.80 15.03
N PHE A 318 24.90 3.64 14.18
CA PHE A 318 25.26 3.31 12.80
C PHE A 318 26.72 3.66 12.44
N PRO A 319 27.70 3.21 13.23
CA PRO A 319 29.10 3.64 13.07
C PRO A 319 29.76 3.22 11.76
N ALA A 320 29.23 2.19 11.08
CA ALA A 320 29.76 1.71 9.80
C ALA A 320 29.14 2.42 8.58
N MET A 321 28.06 3.17 8.80
CA MET A 321 27.30 3.91 7.77
C MET A 321 27.54 5.42 7.85
N TYR A 322 28.15 5.89 8.94
CA TYR A 322 28.64 7.25 9.15
C TYR A 322 30.07 7.37 8.65
#